data_AF-A0A9W4KP67-F1
#
_entry.id   AF-A0A9W4KP67-F1
#
_cell.length_a   1.000
_cell.length_b   1.000
_cell.length_c   1.000
_cell.angle_alpha   90.00
_cell.angle_beta   90.00
_cell.angle_gamma   90.00
#
_symmetry.space_group_name_H-M   'P 1'
#
loop_
_entity.id
_entity.type
_entity.pdbx_description
1 polymer ?
#
loop_
_entity_poly.entity_id
_entity_poly.type
_entity_poly.pdbx_seq_one_letter_code
_entity_poly.pdbx_strand_id
1 'polypeptide(L)'
;MTRRGVEALESELLDVFRNIYNFKVDNFKIPSVGSQRALLDRLDAWCGRNDGDGTLRIIVYSGHAALSGTIASDWYLAGRTDQHGHLQGPTLNWWAVRSFIEQHSGDTCYIFDCCSAGSRALGDHDGSEFMAASGWEGTSTANPTYSLTQVLIETLRDLNGRPETLAGIYTQVFRFAHQNQVGASPVYVPKRGSPSVTLSREPPREIRRRSLERKSRRVLIQVRVRNDMPHDYAQWSAWLAHYIPPDVVWADVTVEGIFTGSTILLLTLPVEVWAMMPRNDPAYSFVAHVTSHNIISSAQTTTLPTRPSLLSGTENQRPYGLWERLFDGNRKH
;
A
#
# COMPACT_ATOMS: atom_id res chain seq x y z
N MET A 1 16.47 18.66 -10.62
CA MET A 1 17.43 18.11 -9.63
C MET A 1 18.17 16.95 -10.26
N THR A 2 19.50 16.91 -10.16
CA THR A 2 20.34 15.87 -10.77
C THR A 2 20.14 14.53 -10.04
N ARG A 3 20.03 13.42 -10.80
CA ARG A 3 19.88 12.05 -10.26
C ARG A 3 21.01 11.74 -9.28
N ARG A 4 20.70 11.63 -7.98
CA ARG A 4 21.67 11.12 -7.00
C ARG A 4 21.88 9.62 -7.27
N GLY A 5 23.12 9.17 -7.19
CA GLY A 5 23.43 7.74 -7.32
C GLY A 5 22.82 6.93 -6.18
N VAL A 6 22.56 5.64 -6.42
CA VAL A 6 21.99 4.71 -5.41
C VAL A 6 22.79 4.75 -4.11
N GLU A 7 24.12 4.67 -4.20
CA GLU A 7 25.03 4.69 -3.04
C GLU A 7 24.90 5.97 -2.21
N ALA A 8 24.60 7.12 -2.84
CA ALA A 8 24.42 8.39 -2.14
C ALA A 8 23.09 8.43 -1.36
N LEU A 9 22.01 7.89 -1.94
CA LEU A 9 20.71 7.80 -1.28
C LEU A 9 20.74 6.77 -0.14
N GLU A 10 21.41 5.63 -0.34
CA GLU A 10 21.60 4.62 0.72
C GLU A 10 22.37 5.21 1.90
N SER A 11 23.46 5.92 1.65
CA SER A 11 24.24 6.59 2.70
C SER A 11 23.39 7.59 3.49
N GLU A 12 22.58 8.39 2.78
CA GLU A 12 21.69 9.37 3.38
C GLU A 12 20.57 8.71 4.22
N LEU A 13 20.00 7.60 3.76
CA LEU A 13 19.01 6.84 4.51
C LEU A 13 19.61 6.21 5.78
N LEU A 14 20.83 5.65 5.69
CA LEU A 14 21.55 5.13 6.85
C LEU A 14 21.79 6.22 7.90
N ASP A 15 22.12 7.44 7.46
CA ASP A 15 22.30 8.58 8.35
C ASP A 15 20.99 9.00 9.02
N VAL A 16 19.86 8.96 8.32
CA VAL A 16 18.54 9.20 8.93
C VAL A 16 18.23 8.14 9.97
N PHE A 17 18.37 6.84 9.64
CA PHE A 17 18.10 5.76 10.60
C PHE A 17 19.00 5.85 11.83
N ARG A 18 20.28 6.16 11.65
CA ARG A 18 21.24 6.28 12.76
C ARG A 18 20.98 7.51 13.61
N ASN A 19 20.92 8.69 12.99
CA ASN A 19 21.01 9.96 13.72
C ASN A 19 19.63 10.49 14.15
N ILE A 20 18.56 10.14 13.42
CA ILE A 20 17.21 10.61 13.75
C ILE A 20 16.45 9.55 14.54
N TYR A 21 16.60 8.27 14.20
CA TYR A 21 15.85 7.16 14.79
C TYR A 21 16.65 6.26 15.72
N ASN A 22 17.95 6.51 15.93
CA ASN A 22 18.81 5.73 16.82
C ASN A 22 18.92 4.23 16.48
N PHE A 23 18.66 3.84 15.22
CA PHE A 23 18.90 2.46 14.79
C PHE A 23 20.40 2.18 14.67
N LYS A 24 20.79 0.95 15.00
CA LYS A 24 22.07 0.41 14.57
C LYS A 24 21.96 0.11 13.08
N VAL A 25 22.86 0.69 12.29
CA VAL A 25 22.82 0.57 10.83
C VAL A 25 24.09 -0.10 10.33
N ASP A 26 23.92 -0.85 9.25
CA ASP A 26 24.99 -1.55 8.54
C ASP A 26 24.66 -1.52 7.04
N ASN A 27 25.66 -1.67 6.18
CA ASN A 27 25.45 -1.78 4.74
C ASN A 27 26.20 -2.99 4.18
N PHE A 28 25.73 -3.48 3.04
CA PHE A 28 26.36 -4.61 2.37
C PHE A 28 26.14 -4.55 0.86
N LYS A 29 27.25 -4.40 0.13
CA LYS A 29 27.24 -4.51 -1.32
C LYS A 29 27.24 -5.97 -1.73
N ILE A 30 26.14 -6.42 -2.35
CA ILE A 30 26.00 -7.82 -2.80
C ILE A 30 27.06 -8.11 -3.87
N PRO A 31 27.92 -9.13 -3.68
CA PRO A 31 28.97 -9.44 -4.63
C PRO A 31 28.40 -10.03 -5.91
N SER A 32 29.11 -9.84 -7.02
CA SER A 32 28.66 -10.33 -8.33
C SER A 32 28.89 -11.82 -8.57
N VAL A 33 29.63 -12.50 -7.68
CA VAL A 33 29.91 -13.93 -7.73
C VAL A 33 29.50 -14.54 -6.40
N GLY A 34 28.76 -15.65 -6.42
CA GLY A 34 28.25 -16.27 -5.19
C GLY A 34 27.24 -15.40 -4.43
N SER A 35 26.54 -14.48 -5.12
CA SER A 35 25.62 -13.48 -4.56
C SER A 35 24.62 -14.05 -3.56
N GLN A 36 23.93 -15.13 -3.92
CA GLN A 36 22.93 -15.80 -3.07
C GLN A 36 23.52 -16.23 -1.73
N ARG A 37 24.63 -16.97 -1.76
CA ARG A 37 25.26 -17.52 -0.55
C ARG A 37 25.88 -16.41 0.30
N ALA A 38 26.58 -15.47 -0.32
CA ALA A 38 27.18 -14.35 0.40
C ALA A 38 26.13 -13.48 1.11
N LEU A 39 24.98 -13.25 0.47
CA LEU A 39 23.88 -12.50 1.09
C LEU A 39 23.23 -13.28 2.23
N LEU A 40 22.97 -14.58 2.04
CA LEU A 40 22.45 -15.48 3.08
C LEU A 40 23.36 -15.48 4.32
N ASP A 41 24.65 -15.81 4.14
CA ASP A 41 25.62 -15.89 5.23
C ASP A 41 25.74 -14.54 5.97
N ARG A 42 25.68 -13.42 5.22
CA ARG A 42 25.73 -12.08 5.79
C ARG A 42 24.49 -11.75 6.63
N LEU A 43 23.30 -11.96 6.08
CA LEU A 43 22.04 -11.60 6.73
C LEU A 43 21.74 -12.51 7.91
N ASP A 44 21.98 -13.82 7.80
CA ASP A 44 21.78 -14.75 8.90
C ASP A 44 22.69 -14.40 10.10
N ALA A 45 23.98 -14.19 9.85
CA ALA A 45 24.93 -13.78 10.89
C ALA A 45 24.58 -12.40 11.47
N TRP A 46 24.04 -11.47 10.67
CA TRP A 46 23.62 -10.16 11.16
C TRP A 46 22.33 -10.24 11.98
N CYS A 47 21.35 -11.03 11.56
CA CYS A 47 20.10 -11.24 12.30
C CYS A 47 20.38 -11.93 13.64
N GLY A 48 21.22 -12.97 13.65
CA GLY A 48 21.58 -13.67 14.88
C GLY A 48 22.31 -12.80 15.91
N ARG A 49 23.06 -11.77 15.48
CA ARG A 49 23.68 -10.78 16.38
C ARG A 49 22.70 -9.73 16.90
N ASN A 50 21.57 -9.56 16.23
CA ASN A 50 20.54 -8.57 16.55
C ASN A 50 19.20 -9.30 16.76
N ASP A 51 19.22 -10.40 17.51
CA ASP A 51 18.04 -11.21 17.77
C ASP A 51 17.35 -10.81 19.08
N GLY A 52 16.03 -11.00 19.15
CA GLY A 52 15.24 -10.87 20.37
C GLY A 52 13.91 -10.15 20.18
N ASP A 53 12.94 -10.48 21.03
CA ASP A 53 11.53 -10.06 20.92
C ASP A 53 11.30 -8.54 20.92
N GLY A 54 12.23 -7.77 21.50
CA GLY A 54 12.19 -6.30 21.50
C GLY A 54 12.87 -5.64 20.30
N THR A 55 13.26 -6.41 19.29
CA THR A 55 14.02 -5.92 18.14
C THR A 55 13.13 -5.70 16.93
N LEU A 56 13.32 -4.58 16.23
CA LEU A 56 12.83 -4.36 14.87
C LEU A 56 14.01 -4.34 13.90
N ARG A 57 14.00 -5.26 12.93
CA ARG A 57 14.96 -5.33 11.83
C ARG A 57 14.35 -4.75 10.56
N ILE A 58 14.99 -3.72 10.02
CA ILE A 58 14.56 -3.08 8.77
C ILE A 58 15.58 -3.45 7.69
N ILE A 59 15.16 -4.22 6.69
CA ILE A 59 16.02 -4.58 5.56
C ILE A 59 15.63 -3.75 4.35
N VAL A 60 16.57 -2.91 3.92
CA VAL A 60 16.41 -2.06 2.74
C VAL A 60 17.20 -2.65 1.58
N TYR A 61 16.58 -2.73 0.41
CA TYR A 61 17.23 -3.12 -0.83
C TYR A 61 17.03 -2.06 -1.90
N SER A 62 18.12 -1.64 -2.55
CA SER A 62 18.07 -0.76 -3.71
C SER A 62 18.72 -1.47 -4.90
N GLY A 63 17.96 -1.65 -5.97
CA GLY A 63 18.42 -2.38 -7.15
C GLY A 63 17.27 -2.75 -8.07
N HIS A 64 17.46 -3.81 -8.85
CA HIS A 64 16.43 -4.31 -9.76
C HIS A 64 15.82 -5.61 -9.25
N ALA A 65 14.61 -5.90 -9.71
CA ALA A 65 13.91 -7.15 -9.43
C ALA A 65 13.22 -7.66 -10.70
N ALA A 66 12.95 -8.96 -10.77
CA ALA A 66 12.24 -9.56 -11.90
C ALA A 66 10.78 -9.10 -11.92
N LEU A 67 10.25 -8.85 -13.12
CA LEU A 67 8.82 -8.81 -13.39
C LEU A 67 8.30 -10.25 -13.26
N SER A 68 8.01 -10.70 -12.04
CA SER A 68 7.57 -12.06 -11.85
C SER A 68 6.17 -12.24 -12.46
N GLY A 69 6.06 -13.21 -13.39
CA GLY A 69 4.81 -13.61 -14.03
C GLY A 69 3.78 -14.16 -13.06
N THR A 70 2.66 -14.62 -13.61
CA THR A 70 1.37 -14.82 -12.93
C THR A 70 1.34 -15.79 -11.76
N ILE A 71 2.38 -16.58 -11.48
CA ILE A 71 2.54 -17.36 -10.25
C ILE A 71 4.03 -17.56 -10.08
N ALA A 72 4.64 -17.07 -9.01
CA ALA A 72 6.06 -17.32 -8.81
C ALA A 72 6.34 -17.72 -7.37
N SER A 73 6.67 -19.01 -7.23
CA SER A 73 7.36 -19.59 -6.07
C SER A 73 8.69 -18.89 -5.76
N ASP A 74 9.16 -18.04 -6.68
CA ASP A 74 10.47 -17.40 -6.65
C ASP A 74 10.34 -15.90 -7.00
N TRP A 75 11.15 -15.06 -6.37
CA TRP A 75 11.26 -13.65 -6.73
C TRP A 75 12.72 -13.24 -6.76
N TYR A 76 13.17 -12.85 -7.94
CA TYR A 76 14.58 -12.62 -8.20
C TYR A 76 14.95 -11.14 -8.11
N LEU A 77 16.04 -10.83 -7.41
CA LEU A 77 16.69 -9.51 -7.41
C LEU A 77 17.97 -9.57 -8.26
N ALA A 78 18.35 -8.43 -8.84
CA ALA A 78 19.61 -8.28 -9.56
C ALA A 78 20.14 -6.85 -9.50
N GLY A 79 21.46 -6.71 -9.72
CA GLY A 79 22.11 -5.40 -9.77
C GLY A 79 21.92 -4.64 -11.08
N ARG A 80 21.42 -5.28 -12.14
CA ARG A 80 21.23 -4.68 -13.48
C ARG A 80 20.02 -5.26 -14.20
N THR A 81 19.49 -4.49 -15.14
CA THR A 81 18.55 -4.95 -16.17
C THR A 81 19.02 -4.52 -17.55
N ASP A 82 18.59 -5.23 -18.59
CA ASP A 82 18.72 -4.74 -19.96
C ASP A 82 17.65 -3.68 -20.29
N GLN A 83 17.68 -3.18 -21.53
CA GLN A 83 16.73 -2.19 -22.05
C GLN A 83 15.27 -2.68 -22.12
N HIS A 84 15.05 -3.99 -22.00
CA HIS A 84 13.73 -4.63 -22.01
C HIS A 84 13.26 -4.99 -20.59
N GLY A 85 14.04 -4.65 -19.55
CA GLY A 85 13.69 -4.93 -18.16
C GLY A 85 14.02 -6.34 -17.70
N HIS A 86 14.71 -7.15 -18.50
CA HIS A 86 15.17 -8.46 -18.04
C HIS A 86 16.38 -8.30 -17.12
N LEU A 87 16.40 -9.07 -16.04
CA LEU A 87 17.54 -9.07 -15.12
C LEU A 87 18.80 -9.54 -15.84
N GLN A 88 19.91 -8.86 -15.57
CA GLN A 88 21.21 -9.16 -16.14
C GLN A 88 22.25 -9.40 -15.04
N GLY A 89 23.13 -10.36 -15.29
CA GLY A 89 24.17 -10.75 -14.35
C GLY A 89 23.64 -11.64 -13.21
N PRO A 90 24.33 -11.65 -12.05
CA PRO A 90 23.97 -12.52 -10.93
C PRO A 90 22.59 -12.14 -10.38
N THR A 91 21.70 -13.11 -10.39
CA THR A 91 20.38 -13.01 -9.77
C THR A 91 20.40 -13.70 -8.41
N LEU A 92 19.52 -13.27 -7.51
CA LEU A 92 19.33 -13.90 -6.21
C LEU A 92 17.84 -14.11 -5.97
N ASN A 93 17.45 -15.25 -5.42
CA ASN A 93 16.06 -15.53 -5.07
C ASN A 93 15.78 -15.02 -3.65
N TRP A 94 15.04 -13.93 -3.54
CA TRP A 94 14.72 -13.31 -2.25
C TRP A 94 13.85 -14.21 -1.37
N TRP A 95 12.95 -15.02 -1.94
CA TRP A 95 12.12 -15.93 -1.14
C TRP A 95 12.92 -16.99 -0.41
N ALA A 96 14.00 -17.47 -1.04
CA ALA A 96 14.94 -18.37 -0.40
C ALA A 96 15.81 -17.66 0.67
N VAL A 97 15.99 -16.33 0.59
CA VAL A 97 16.74 -15.56 1.59
C VAL A 97 15.86 -15.23 2.80
N ARG A 98 14.64 -14.74 2.58
CA ARG A 98 13.72 -14.35 3.65
C ARG A 98 13.39 -15.49 4.59
N SER A 99 13.32 -16.72 4.09
CA SER A 99 12.91 -17.90 4.86
C SER A 99 13.85 -18.20 6.04
N PHE A 100 15.10 -17.73 5.98
CA PHE A 100 16.06 -17.81 7.10
C PHE A 100 15.93 -16.61 8.03
N ILE A 101 15.77 -15.41 7.46
CA ILE A 101 15.68 -14.15 8.21
C ILE A 101 14.46 -14.13 9.13
N GLU A 102 13.31 -14.62 8.63
CA GLU A 102 12.03 -14.63 9.35
C GLU A 102 11.96 -15.67 10.48
N GLN A 103 13.00 -16.50 10.65
CA GLN A 103 13.09 -17.46 11.76
C GLN A 103 13.67 -16.84 13.04
N HIS A 104 14.33 -15.69 12.93
CA HIS A 104 14.89 -15.00 14.08
C HIS A 104 13.78 -14.27 14.86
N SER A 105 13.91 -14.20 16.18
CA SER A 105 12.98 -13.54 17.11
C SER A 105 12.91 -12.03 16.91
N GLY A 106 11.77 -11.41 17.23
CA GLY A 106 11.53 -9.98 16.97
C GLY A 106 10.95 -9.69 15.58
N ASP A 107 10.57 -8.44 15.36
CA ASP A 107 9.93 -8.01 14.13
C ASP A 107 10.95 -7.76 13.01
N THR A 108 10.54 -8.06 11.78
CA THR A 108 11.28 -7.74 10.57
C THR A 108 10.33 -7.02 9.61
N CYS A 109 10.84 -6.05 8.86
CA CYS A 109 10.14 -5.48 7.71
C CYS A 109 11.09 -5.20 6.56
N TYR A 110 10.53 -5.08 5.36
CA TYR A 110 11.28 -4.92 4.11
C TYR A 110 10.91 -3.62 3.40
N ILE A 111 11.91 -2.88 2.92
CA ILE A 111 11.72 -1.66 2.13
C ILE A 111 12.54 -1.76 0.84
N PHE A 112 11.91 -2.06 -0.29
CA PHE A 112 12.65 -2.35 -1.53
C PHE A 112 12.39 -1.28 -2.60
N ASP A 113 13.42 -0.50 -2.91
CA ASP A 113 13.40 0.43 -4.04
C ASP A 113 13.83 -0.31 -5.32
N CYS A 114 12.93 -1.14 -5.84
CA CYS A 114 13.14 -1.89 -7.09
C CYS A 114 11.89 -1.85 -7.97
N CYS A 115 12.02 -1.39 -9.23
CA CYS A 115 10.92 -1.12 -10.18
C CYS A 115 10.07 -2.33 -10.62
N SER A 116 10.08 -3.47 -9.92
CA SER A 116 9.28 -4.65 -10.27
C SER A 116 8.44 -5.17 -9.10
N ALA A 117 8.23 -4.34 -8.08
CA ALA A 117 7.42 -4.73 -6.92
C ALA A 117 5.90 -4.79 -7.19
N GLY A 118 5.46 -4.47 -8.41
CA GLY A 118 4.10 -4.71 -8.88
C GLY A 118 3.83 -6.17 -9.29
N SER A 119 4.84 -7.05 -9.22
CA SER A 119 4.68 -8.46 -9.58
C SER A 119 3.70 -9.18 -8.65
N ARG A 120 2.94 -10.15 -9.19
CA ARG A 120 1.98 -10.97 -8.41
C ARG A 120 2.65 -11.72 -7.26
N ALA A 121 3.98 -11.91 -7.32
CA ALA A 121 4.79 -12.51 -6.27
C ALA A 121 4.67 -11.80 -4.91
N LEU A 122 4.52 -10.46 -4.89
CA LEU A 122 4.27 -9.72 -3.64
C LEU A 122 2.81 -9.82 -3.19
N GLY A 123 1.86 -10.10 -4.10
CA GLY A 123 0.46 -10.33 -3.77
C GLY A 123 0.21 -11.66 -3.04
N ASP A 124 1.07 -12.65 -3.27
CA ASP A 124 1.04 -13.96 -2.61
C ASP A 124 2.03 -14.03 -1.42
N HIS A 125 2.68 -12.91 -1.06
CA HIS A 125 3.61 -12.85 0.07
C HIS A 125 2.86 -13.03 1.40
N ASP A 126 3.23 -14.09 2.12
CA ASP A 126 2.77 -14.38 3.47
C ASP A 126 4.00 -14.42 4.38
N GLY A 127 4.41 -13.25 4.86
CA GLY A 127 5.62 -13.06 5.64
C GLY A 127 5.66 -11.70 6.31
N SER A 128 6.87 -11.22 6.59
CA SER A 128 7.08 -9.91 7.23
C SER A 128 6.55 -8.75 6.40
N GLU A 129 6.18 -7.66 7.06
CA GLU A 129 5.61 -6.48 6.41
C GLU A 129 6.54 -5.91 5.35
N PHE A 130 5.97 -5.46 4.22
CA PHE A 130 6.72 -5.13 3.02
C PHE A 130 6.26 -3.79 2.44
N MET A 131 7.19 -2.90 2.12
CA MET A 131 6.96 -1.72 1.28
C MET A 131 7.93 -1.75 0.10
N ALA A 132 7.47 -1.40 -1.10
CA ALA A 132 8.33 -1.45 -2.27
C ALA A 132 7.94 -0.47 -3.39
N ALA A 133 8.86 -0.14 -4.27
CA ALA A 133 8.59 0.70 -5.44
C ALA A 133 7.91 -0.14 -6.54
N SER A 134 6.78 0.30 -7.10
CA SER A 134 6.33 -0.31 -8.36
C SER A 134 7.09 0.28 -9.55
N GLY A 135 7.28 -0.50 -10.61
CA GLY A 135 7.52 0.06 -11.95
C GLY A 135 6.34 -0.29 -12.84
N TRP A 136 6.09 0.60 -13.79
CA TRP A 136 4.88 0.58 -14.62
C TRP A 136 5.21 0.10 -16.04
N GLU A 137 4.36 -0.76 -16.60
CA GLU A 137 4.25 -1.02 -18.04
C GLU A 137 3.43 0.11 -18.69
N GLY A 138 4.07 1.13 -19.29
CA GLY A 138 3.39 2.11 -20.14
C GLY A 138 3.68 3.61 -19.88
N THR A 139 4.37 4.22 -20.85
CA THR A 139 4.46 5.65 -21.18
C THR A 139 4.85 6.66 -20.08
N SER A 140 6.12 7.08 -20.15
CA SER A 140 6.64 8.42 -19.87
C SER A 140 6.06 9.13 -18.64
N THR A 141 6.66 8.89 -17.47
CA THR A 141 6.50 9.81 -16.35
C THR A 141 7.08 11.18 -16.73
N ALA A 142 6.32 12.26 -16.49
CA ALA A 142 6.81 13.63 -16.69
C ALA A 142 7.95 13.99 -15.71
N ASN A 143 8.19 13.16 -14.70
CA ASN A 143 9.22 13.37 -13.69
C ASN A 143 10.17 12.15 -13.59
N PRO A 144 11.28 12.15 -14.34
CA PRO A 144 12.27 11.06 -14.35
C PRO A 144 13.11 10.97 -13.06
N THR A 145 12.83 11.75 -12.01
CA THR A 145 13.65 11.81 -10.78
C THR A 145 13.02 11.17 -9.54
N TYR A 146 11.99 10.33 -9.66
CA TYR A 146 11.41 9.67 -8.48
C TYR A 146 12.21 8.43 -8.05
N SER A 147 12.58 8.38 -6.77
CA SER A 147 13.11 7.20 -6.07
C SER A 147 12.30 7.03 -4.79
N LEU A 148 11.84 5.80 -4.51
CA LEU A 148 11.15 5.50 -3.25
C LEU A 148 12.03 5.87 -2.06
N THR A 149 13.33 5.57 -2.16
CA THR A 149 14.33 5.89 -1.13
C THR A 149 14.39 7.39 -0.84
N GLN A 150 14.35 8.24 -1.87
CA GLN A 150 14.37 9.69 -1.66
C GLN A 150 13.13 10.18 -0.90
N VAL A 151 11.93 9.76 -1.31
CA VAL A 151 10.68 10.17 -0.66
C VAL A 151 10.57 9.62 0.75
N LEU A 152 11.09 8.40 0.97
CA LEU A 152 11.20 7.83 2.30
C LEU A 152 12.11 8.67 3.21
N ILE A 153 13.28 9.10 2.73
CA ILE A 153 14.19 9.97 3.48
C ILE A 153 13.48 11.26 3.88
N GLU A 154 12.78 11.91 2.95
CA GLU A 154 12.02 13.13 3.20
C GLU A 154 10.92 12.89 4.24
N THR A 155 10.14 11.81 4.09
CA THR A 155 9.07 11.43 5.03
C THR A 155 9.62 11.17 6.44
N LEU A 156 10.71 10.42 6.57
CA LEU A 156 11.34 10.11 7.85
C LEU A 156 11.94 11.36 8.52
N ARG A 157 12.48 12.30 7.74
CA ARG A 157 12.95 13.60 8.25
C ARG A 157 11.82 14.46 8.77
N ASP A 158 10.69 14.50 8.06
CA ASP A 158 9.50 15.22 8.49
C ASP A 158 8.89 14.63 9.77
N LEU A 159 8.94 13.30 9.91
CA LEU A 159 8.58 12.61 11.14
C LEU A 159 9.57 12.90 12.27
N ASN A 160 10.85 13.10 11.97
CA ASN A 160 11.91 13.49 12.92
C ASN A 160 11.98 12.58 14.17
N GLY A 161 11.95 11.26 13.95
CA GLY A 161 12.03 10.26 15.02
C GLY A 161 10.75 10.03 15.80
N ARG A 162 9.66 10.74 15.45
CA ARG A 162 8.33 10.48 16.01
C ARG A 162 7.86 9.07 15.62
N PRO A 163 7.17 8.34 16.52
CA PRO A 163 6.58 7.07 16.20
C PRO A 163 5.58 7.17 15.04
N GLU A 164 5.77 6.32 14.03
CA GLU A 164 4.83 6.13 12.92
C GLU A 164 4.91 4.68 12.44
N THR A 165 3.78 4.11 12.04
CA THR A 165 3.77 2.75 11.50
C THR A 165 4.32 2.72 10.08
N LEU A 166 4.85 1.59 9.62
CA LEU A 166 5.30 1.46 8.24
C LEU A 166 4.12 1.61 7.26
N ALA A 167 2.91 1.19 7.63
CA ALA A 167 1.67 1.54 6.94
C ALA A 167 1.45 3.05 6.86
N GLY A 168 1.60 3.78 7.98
CA GLY A 168 1.48 5.23 8.05
C GLY A 168 2.50 5.94 7.17
N ILE A 169 3.76 5.50 7.20
CA ILE A 169 4.82 5.98 6.32
C ILE A 169 4.45 5.73 4.85
N TYR A 170 3.98 4.53 4.51
CA TYR A 170 3.50 4.24 3.15
C TYR A 170 2.40 5.21 2.72
N THR A 171 1.41 5.52 3.57
CA THR A 171 0.35 6.47 3.19
C THR A 171 0.90 7.84 2.82
N GLN A 172 1.94 8.30 3.52
CA GLN A 172 2.59 9.58 3.25
C GLN A 172 3.37 9.53 1.93
N VAL A 173 4.16 8.47 1.71
CA VAL A 173 4.89 8.22 0.46
C VAL A 173 3.93 8.11 -0.73
N PHE A 174 2.84 7.36 -0.59
CA PHE A 174 1.81 7.19 -1.63
C PHE A 174 1.18 8.53 -2.02
N ARG A 175 0.79 9.34 -1.02
CA ARG A 175 0.24 10.68 -1.25
C ARG A 175 1.25 11.59 -1.94
N PHE A 176 2.51 11.54 -1.54
CA PHE A 176 3.58 12.32 -2.18
C PHE A 176 3.76 11.92 -3.65
N ALA A 177 3.84 10.61 -3.94
CA ALA A 177 3.97 10.08 -5.29
C ALA A 177 2.82 10.57 -6.18
N HIS A 178 1.59 10.47 -5.69
CA HIS A 178 0.41 10.93 -6.42
C HIS A 178 0.39 12.44 -6.62
N GLN A 179 0.73 13.24 -5.60
CA GLN A 179 0.76 14.71 -5.70
C GLN A 179 1.78 15.21 -6.72
N ASN A 180 2.89 14.49 -6.86
CA ASN A 180 3.96 14.82 -7.79
C ASN A 180 3.85 14.12 -9.16
N GLN A 181 2.68 13.51 -9.46
CA GLN A 181 2.40 12.82 -10.73
C GLN A 181 3.46 11.78 -11.11
N VAL A 182 3.96 11.10 -10.09
CA VAL A 182 4.90 10.00 -10.26
C VAL A 182 4.09 8.83 -10.83
N GLY A 183 4.40 8.38 -12.05
CA GLY A 183 3.67 7.27 -12.68
C GLY A 183 3.96 5.89 -12.09
N ALA A 184 4.65 5.81 -10.96
CA ALA A 184 4.89 4.61 -10.17
C ALA A 184 4.34 4.81 -8.76
N SER A 185 3.34 4.02 -8.37
CA SER A 185 2.79 4.05 -7.00
C SER A 185 3.49 3.01 -6.13
N PRO A 186 3.91 3.32 -4.90
CA PRO A 186 4.49 2.30 -4.03
C PRO A 186 3.49 1.16 -3.78
N VAL A 187 4.02 -0.03 -3.51
CA VAL A 187 3.28 -1.21 -3.07
C VAL A 187 3.52 -1.41 -1.58
N TYR A 188 2.47 -1.82 -0.88
CA TYR A 188 2.53 -2.19 0.53
C TYR A 188 1.87 -3.55 0.71
N VAL A 189 2.49 -4.41 1.50
CA VAL A 189 1.99 -5.74 1.87
C VAL A 189 2.00 -5.85 3.39
N PRO A 190 0.82 -5.94 4.04
CA PRO A 190 0.74 -6.11 5.48
C PRO A 190 1.19 -7.51 5.92
N LYS A 191 1.68 -7.63 7.16
CA LYS A 191 1.91 -8.92 7.81
C LYS A 191 0.60 -9.47 8.34
N ARG A 192 0.19 -10.66 7.89
CA ARG A 192 -1.10 -11.24 8.30
C ARG A 192 -1.17 -11.47 9.80
N GLY A 193 -2.28 -11.06 10.41
CA GLY A 193 -2.57 -11.30 11.83
C GLY A 193 -1.67 -10.52 12.80
N SER A 194 -0.88 -9.55 12.32
CA SER A 194 -0.01 -8.70 13.15
C SER A 194 -0.27 -7.23 12.81
N PRO A 195 -0.14 -6.30 13.77
CA PRO A 195 -0.16 -4.87 13.46
C PRO A 195 1.11 -4.45 12.70
N SER A 196 0.98 -3.41 11.88
CA SER A 196 2.11 -2.74 11.22
C SER A 196 3.21 -2.32 12.20
N VAL A 197 4.46 -2.60 11.83
CA VAL A 197 5.65 -2.27 12.62
C VAL A 197 5.79 -0.76 12.79
N THR A 198 6.26 -0.33 13.96
CA THR A 198 6.41 1.09 14.28
C THR A 198 7.87 1.51 14.21
N LEU A 199 8.17 2.51 13.39
CA LEU A 199 9.47 3.18 13.35
C LEU A 199 9.45 4.36 14.33
N SER A 200 10.37 4.38 15.28
CA SER A 200 10.45 5.40 16.34
C SER A 200 11.87 5.51 16.89
N ARG A 201 12.22 6.68 17.44
CA ARG A 201 13.52 6.88 18.12
C ARG A 201 13.64 6.13 19.45
N GLU A 202 12.53 6.03 20.18
CA GLU A 202 12.41 5.37 21.47
C GLU A 202 11.31 4.30 21.37
N PRO A 203 11.37 3.23 22.18
CA PRO A 203 10.37 2.17 22.15
C PRO A 203 8.96 2.77 22.20
N PRO A 204 8.03 2.30 21.33
CA PRO A 204 6.76 2.99 21.13
C PRO A 204 6.01 3.18 22.45
N ARG A 205 5.87 4.42 22.90
CA ARG A 205 4.81 4.77 23.84
C ARG A 205 3.52 4.83 23.04
N GLU A 206 2.42 4.40 23.66
CA GLU A 206 1.08 4.31 23.09
C GLU A 206 0.80 5.45 22.10
N ILE A 207 0.67 5.11 20.82
CA ILE A 207 0.61 6.09 19.73
C ILE A 207 -0.70 6.87 19.86
N ARG A 208 -0.61 8.17 20.18
CA ARG A 208 -1.75 9.08 20.19
C ARG A 208 -2.19 9.37 18.75
N ARG A 209 -3.29 8.72 18.38
CA ARG A 209 -4.00 8.74 17.10
C ARG A 209 -4.24 10.17 16.60
N ARG A 210 -3.83 10.48 15.37
CA ARG A 210 -4.22 11.73 14.70
C ARG A 210 -5.34 11.44 13.71
N SER A 211 -6.40 12.24 13.80
CA SER A 211 -7.34 12.42 12.70
C SER A 211 -6.57 13.03 11.52
N LEU A 212 -6.48 12.30 10.40
CA LEU A 212 -5.88 12.78 9.18
C LEU A 212 -6.85 13.75 8.47
N GLU A 213 -7.00 14.98 9.00
CA GLU A 213 -7.78 16.05 8.36
C GLU A 213 -7.07 16.69 7.16
N ARG A 214 -6.63 15.89 6.19
CA ARG A 214 -6.30 16.40 4.84
C ARG A 214 -7.33 15.83 3.90
N LYS A 215 -7.85 16.66 2.98
CA LYS A 215 -8.72 16.27 1.84
C LYS A 215 -8.06 15.15 1.04
N SER A 216 -8.12 13.92 1.53
CA SER A 216 -7.61 12.73 0.87
C SER A 216 -8.59 12.37 -0.23
N ARG A 217 -8.11 11.98 -1.40
CA ARG A 217 -8.96 11.31 -2.38
C ARG A 217 -9.53 10.06 -1.73
N ARG A 218 -10.83 9.85 -1.86
CA ARG A 218 -11.51 8.70 -1.25
C ARG A 218 -12.06 7.80 -2.35
N VAL A 219 -12.25 6.55 -1.98
CA VAL A 219 -12.94 5.55 -2.79
C VAL A 219 -14.15 5.07 -2.01
N LEU A 220 -15.24 4.88 -2.74
CA LEU A 220 -16.38 4.10 -2.32
C LEU A 220 -16.10 2.64 -2.68
N ILE A 221 -16.21 1.78 -1.68
CA ILE A 221 -16.10 0.34 -1.86
C ILE A 221 -17.36 -0.36 -1.35
N GLN A 222 -17.61 -1.51 -1.93
CA GLN A 222 -18.59 -2.48 -1.46
C GLN A 222 -17.86 -3.52 -0.61
N VAL A 223 -18.40 -3.83 0.56
CA VAL A 223 -17.93 -4.94 1.40
C VAL A 223 -19.04 -5.97 1.58
N ARG A 224 -18.74 -7.25 1.33
CA ARG A 224 -19.67 -8.37 1.52
C ARG A 224 -19.33 -9.10 2.81
N VAL A 225 -20.33 -9.27 3.68
CA VAL A 225 -20.19 -10.00 4.94
C VAL A 225 -20.85 -11.38 4.89
N ARG A 226 -20.45 -12.29 5.79
CA ARG A 226 -20.93 -13.69 5.78
C ARG A 226 -22.23 -13.92 6.55
N ASN A 227 -22.49 -13.13 7.58
CA ASN A 227 -23.63 -13.29 8.48
C ASN A 227 -24.58 -12.10 8.40
N ASP A 228 -25.78 -12.25 8.96
CA ASP A 228 -26.72 -11.14 9.11
C ASP A 228 -26.08 -9.97 9.86
N MET A 229 -26.36 -8.78 9.33
CA MET A 229 -25.87 -7.52 9.86
C MET A 229 -26.45 -7.29 11.26
N PRO A 230 -25.64 -7.05 12.32
CA PRO A 230 -26.18 -6.60 13.59
C PRO A 230 -27.03 -5.34 13.40
N HIS A 231 -28.17 -5.26 14.10
CA HIS A 231 -29.14 -4.18 13.93
C HIS A 231 -28.69 -2.83 14.51
N ASP A 232 -27.61 -2.80 15.28
CA ASP A 232 -27.13 -1.63 16.02
C ASP A 232 -25.79 -1.10 15.46
N TYR A 233 -25.75 0.21 15.21
CA TYR A 233 -24.57 0.95 14.76
C TYR A 233 -23.39 0.85 15.73
N ALA A 234 -23.63 0.81 17.03
CA ALA A 234 -22.56 0.73 18.04
C ALA A 234 -21.87 -0.63 18.01
N GLN A 235 -22.66 -1.71 17.89
CA GLN A 235 -22.15 -3.07 17.70
C GLN A 235 -21.40 -3.20 16.38
N TRP A 236 -21.87 -2.52 15.33
CA TRP A 236 -21.19 -2.46 14.03
C TRP A 236 -19.84 -1.76 14.07
N SER A 237 -19.77 -0.62 14.75
CA SER A 237 -18.52 0.13 14.89
C SER A 237 -17.48 -0.67 15.67
N ALA A 238 -17.93 -1.40 16.72
CA ALA A 238 -17.08 -2.33 17.46
C ALA A 238 -16.65 -3.54 16.61
N TRP A 239 -17.55 -4.08 15.78
CA TRP A 239 -17.25 -5.19 14.86
C TRP A 239 -16.24 -4.78 13.78
N LEU A 240 -16.44 -3.63 13.13
CA LEU A 240 -15.50 -3.10 12.13
C LEU A 240 -14.13 -2.84 12.76
N ALA A 241 -14.07 -2.26 13.95
CA ALA A 241 -12.80 -2.07 14.67
C ALA A 241 -12.09 -3.40 15.01
N HIS A 242 -12.83 -4.51 15.11
CA HIS A 242 -12.29 -5.83 15.45
C HIS A 242 -11.86 -6.65 14.23
N TYR A 243 -12.61 -6.56 13.12
CA TYR A 243 -12.40 -7.41 11.93
C TYR A 243 -11.76 -6.69 10.74
N ILE A 244 -11.74 -5.36 10.71
CA ILE A 244 -10.88 -4.62 9.78
C ILE A 244 -9.42 -4.93 10.18
N PRO A 245 -8.53 -5.28 9.22
CA PRO A 245 -7.13 -5.53 9.52
C PRO A 245 -6.54 -4.38 10.36
N PRO A 246 -5.77 -4.66 11.43
CA PRO A 246 -5.18 -3.62 12.29
C PRO A 246 -4.44 -2.52 11.51
N ASP A 247 -3.98 -2.82 10.30
CA ASP A 247 -3.24 -1.94 9.40
C ASP A 247 -4.11 -0.90 8.68
N VAL A 248 -5.43 -1.12 8.63
CA VAL A 248 -6.43 -0.32 7.90
C VAL A 248 -7.20 0.62 8.84
N VAL A 249 -7.15 0.38 10.16
CA VAL A 249 -7.95 1.05 11.21
C VAL A 249 -7.59 2.54 11.40
N TRP A 250 -6.56 3.05 10.73
CA TRP A 250 -6.04 4.41 10.93
C TRP A 250 -6.59 5.44 9.94
N ALA A 251 -7.29 4.99 8.90
CA ALA A 251 -7.94 5.89 7.96
C ALA A 251 -9.29 6.39 8.51
N ASP A 252 -9.63 7.61 8.14
CA ASP A 252 -11.01 8.11 8.14
C ASP A 252 -11.83 7.19 7.21
N VAL A 253 -12.37 6.10 7.75
CA VAL A 253 -13.27 5.14 7.08
C VAL A 253 -14.69 5.48 7.51
N THR A 254 -15.57 5.74 6.55
CA THR A 254 -16.95 6.13 6.79
C THR A 254 -17.89 5.07 6.25
N VAL A 255 -18.88 4.66 7.04
CA VAL A 255 -20.00 3.83 6.54
C VAL A 255 -20.99 4.73 5.81
N GLU A 256 -21.19 4.48 4.52
CA GLU A 256 -22.07 5.29 3.66
C GLU A 256 -23.47 4.69 3.48
N GLY A 257 -23.59 3.37 3.68
CA GLY A 257 -24.86 2.67 3.48
C GLY A 257 -24.86 1.25 4.04
N ILE A 258 -25.98 0.91 4.69
CA ILE A 258 -26.32 -0.42 5.19
C ILE A 258 -27.75 -0.70 4.73
N PHE A 259 -28.01 -1.92 4.26
CA PHE A 259 -29.33 -2.34 3.79
C PHE A 259 -29.79 -3.58 4.53
N THR A 260 -30.87 -3.46 5.32
CA THR A 260 -31.49 -4.60 6.01
C THR A 260 -31.94 -5.66 5.00
N GLY A 261 -31.66 -6.94 5.28
CA GLY A 261 -31.93 -8.05 4.35
C GLY A 261 -30.87 -8.23 3.26
N SER A 262 -29.76 -7.47 3.33
CA SER A 262 -28.59 -7.62 2.47
C SER A 262 -27.34 -7.90 3.30
N THR A 263 -26.35 -8.52 2.69
CA THR A 263 -25.00 -8.73 3.26
C THR A 263 -23.98 -7.72 2.72
N ILE A 264 -24.46 -6.61 2.15
CA ILE A 264 -23.66 -5.59 1.49
C ILE A 264 -23.53 -4.34 2.35
N LEU A 265 -22.31 -3.85 2.45
CA LEU A 265 -21.91 -2.58 3.03
C LEU A 265 -21.32 -1.65 1.98
N LEU A 266 -21.59 -0.36 2.12
CA LEU A 266 -20.89 0.68 1.38
C LEU A 266 -20.01 1.47 2.33
N LEU A 267 -18.71 1.51 2.06
CA LEU A 267 -17.72 2.24 2.84
C LEU A 267 -16.98 3.25 1.98
N THR A 268 -16.76 4.45 2.50
CA THR A 268 -15.79 5.40 1.94
C THR A 268 -14.50 5.34 2.74
N LEU A 269 -13.35 5.25 2.05
CA LEU A 269 -12.04 5.28 2.69
C LEU A 269 -10.97 5.92 1.79
N PRO A 270 -9.83 6.40 2.33
CA PRO A 270 -8.78 7.02 1.54
C PRO A 270 -8.16 6.05 0.53
N VAL A 271 -7.77 6.53 -0.65
CA VAL A 271 -7.22 5.71 -1.75
C VAL A 271 -6.01 4.88 -1.31
N GLU A 272 -5.12 5.45 -0.51
CA GLU A 272 -3.94 4.78 0.04
C GLU A 272 -4.29 3.56 0.89
N VAL A 273 -5.43 3.58 1.57
CA VAL A 273 -5.89 2.45 2.39
C VAL A 273 -6.51 1.38 1.53
N TRP A 274 -7.28 1.77 0.50
CA TRP A 274 -7.72 0.83 -0.53
C TRP A 274 -6.55 0.12 -1.20
N ALA A 275 -5.44 0.84 -1.44
CA ALA A 275 -4.24 0.27 -2.04
C ALA A 275 -3.53 -0.79 -1.17
N MET A 276 -3.76 -0.78 0.15
CA MET A 276 -3.26 -1.80 1.09
C MET A 276 -4.20 -3.00 1.24
N MET A 277 -5.45 -2.90 0.81
CA MET A 277 -6.43 -3.97 1.02
C MET A 277 -6.11 -5.21 0.18
N PRO A 278 -6.48 -6.42 0.65
CA PRO A 278 -6.25 -7.65 -0.11
C PRO A 278 -6.92 -7.60 -1.49
N ARG A 279 -6.13 -7.58 -2.56
CA ARG A 279 -6.62 -7.42 -3.95
C ARG A 279 -7.49 -8.58 -4.45
N ASN A 280 -7.31 -9.76 -3.88
CA ASN A 280 -7.96 -11.00 -4.34
C ASN A 280 -9.07 -11.49 -3.40
N ASP A 281 -9.41 -10.73 -2.35
CA ASP A 281 -10.49 -11.11 -1.45
C ASP A 281 -11.83 -10.66 -2.04
N PRO A 282 -12.73 -11.59 -2.42
CA PRO A 282 -14.02 -11.26 -3.03
C PRO A 282 -14.97 -10.53 -2.06
N ALA A 283 -14.62 -10.43 -0.77
CA ALA A 283 -15.36 -9.61 0.18
C ALA A 283 -15.31 -8.13 -0.17
N TYR A 284 -14.26 -7.65 -0.85
CA TYR A 284 -14.10 -6.22 -1.15
C TYR A 284 -14.24 -5.96 -2.65
N SER A 285 -14.96 -4.91 -3.02
CA SER A 285 -15.11 -4.51 -4.43
C SER A 285 -15.07 -3.00 -4.57
N PHE A 286 -14.30 -2.50 -5.53
CA PHE A 286 -14.29 -1.08 -5.86
C PHE A 286 -15.63 -0.67 -6.48
N VAL A 287 -16.17 0.48 -6.06
CA VAL A 287 -17.37 1.07 -6.66
C VAL A 287 -17.02 2.32 -7.46
N ALA A 288 -16.42 3.33 -6.80
CA ALA A 288 -16.11 4.60 -7.45
C ALA A 288 -15.07 5.42 -6.67
N HIS A 289 -14.43 6.39 -7.32
CA HIS A 289 -13.80 7.50 -6.62
C HIS A 289 -14.86 8.50 -6.17
N VAL A 290 -14.77 8.96 -4.92
CA VAL A 290 -15.75 9.90 -4.34
C VAL A 290 -15.05 11.06 -3.64
N THR A 291 -15.69 12.23 -3.69
CA THR A 291 -15.21 13.47 -3.07
C THR A 291 -16.10 13.95 -1.92
N SER A 292 -17.21 13.26 -1.68
CA SER A 292 -18.24 13.60 -0.70
C SER A 292 -18.86 12.33 -0.12
N HIS A 293 -19.49 12.46 1.05
CA HIS A 293 -20.33 11.43 1.64
C HIS A 293 -21.65 11.24 0.89
N ASN A 294 -22.39 10.19 1.23
CA ASN A 294 -23.73 9.93 0.75
C ASN A 294 -24.67 11.10 1.08
N ILE A 295 -25.04 11.87 0.06
CA ILE A 295 -25.91 13.04 0.17
C ILE A 295 -27.39 12.68 0.35
N ILE A 296 -27.78 11.42 0.14
CA ILE A 296 -29.18 10.98 0.30
C ILE A 296 -29.51 10.75 1.76
N SER A 297 -28.55 10.47 2.64
CA SER A 297 -28.87 10.36 4.08
C SER A 297 -29.37 11.69 4.67
N SER A 298 -29.01 12.82 4.06
CA SER A 298 -29.46 14.16 4.43
C SER A 298 -30.65 14.68 3.60
N ALA A 299 -31.03 13.99 2.53
CA ALA A 299 -32.18 14.31 1.69
C ALA A 299 -33.33 13.31 1.93
N GLN A 300 -34.58 13.76 2.01
CA GLN A 300 -35.72 12.84 2.14
C GLN A 300 -35.72 11.83 0.98
N THR A 301 -35.74 10.54 1.31
CA THR A 301 -35.79 9.45 0.33
C THR A 301 -37.05 9.63 -0.52
N THR A 302 -36.85 10.10 -1.75
CA THR A 302 -37.94 10.33 -2.68
C THR A 302 -38.11 9.08 -3.51
N THR A 303 -39.16 8.31 -3.24
CA THR A 303 -39.55 7.20 -4.11
C THR A 303 -39.81 7.77 -5.49
N LEU A 304 -39.11 7.25 -6.51
CA LEU A 304 -39.40 7.62 -7.89
C LEU A 304 -40.89 7.35 -8.16
N PRO A 305 -41.62 8.29 -8.77
CA PRO A 305 -43.03 8.09 -9.06
C PRO A 305 -43.19 6.83 -9.92
N THR A 306 -44.03 5.90 -9.46
CA THR A 306 -44.39 4.71 -10.24
C THR A 306 -44.99 5.15 -11.56
N ARG A 307 -44.34 4.79 -12.67
CA ARG A 307 -44.87 5.03 -14.01
C ARG A 307 -46.22 4.30 -14.11
N PRO A 308 -47.35 5.00 -14.39
CA PRO A 308 -48.60 4.31 -14.68
C PRO A 308 -48.39 3.40 -15.89
N SER A 309 -48.96 2.20 -15.85
CA SER A 309 -48.91 1.24 -16.95
C SER A 309 -49.54 1.85 -18.19
N LEU A 310 -48.72 2.42 -19.08
CA LEU A 310 -49.18 2.84 -20.39
C LEU A 310 -49.41 1.58 -21.22
N LEU A 311 -50.68 1.30 -21.51
CA LEU A 311 -51.05 0.41 -22.63
C LEU A 311 -50.40 0.98 -23.89
N SER A 312 -49.36 0.31 -24.39
CA SER A 312 -48.65 0.61 -25.63
C SER A 312 -48.00 2.01 -25.71
N GLY A 313 -46.72 2.09 -25.38
CA GLY A 313 -45.90 3.28 -25.66
C GLY A 313 -44.42 2.95 -25.58
N THR A 314 -43.69 3.28 -26.66
CA THR A 314 -42.30 2.89 -26.97
C THR A 314 -41.37 2.89 -25.75
N GLU A 315 -41.06 1.69 -25.28
CA GLU A 315 -39.97 1.40 -24.36
C GLU A 315 -38.63 1.83 -24.98
N ASN A 316 -37.65 2.26 -24.17
CA ASN A 316 -36.31 2.71 -24.58
C ASN A 316 -36.17 4.12 -25.22
N GLN A 317 -37.10 5.05 -25.00
CA GLN A 317 -36.82 6.46 -25.32
C GLN A 317 -35.87 7.09 -24.31
N ARG A 318 -34.83 7.79 -24.79
CA ARG A 318 -33.97 8.62 -23.96
C ARG A 318 -34.82 9.71 -23.29
N PRO A 319 -34.64 9.99 -21.99
CA PRO A 319 -35.34 11.09 -21.34
C PRO A 319 -35.00 12.42 -22.05
N TYR A 320 -36.03 13.14 -22.51
CA TYR A 320 -35.86 14.43 -23.16
C TYR A 320 -35.47 15.51 -22.13
N GLY A 321 -34.37 16.22 -22.41
CA GLY A 321 -33.95 17.42 -21.67
C GLY A 321 -32.81 17.19 -20.65
N LEU A 322 -31.83 18.10 -20.70
CA LEU A 322 -30.68 18.30 -19.79
C LEU A 322 -29.74 17.12 -19.45
N TRP A 323 -29.96 15.91 -19.98
CA TRP A 323 -29.03 14.78 -19.77
C TRP A 323 -27.74 14.86 -20.59
N GLU A 324 -27.73 15.63 -21.69
CA GLU A 324 -26.53 15.82 -22.53
C GLU A 324 -25.35 16.42 -21.75
N ARG A 325 -25.61 17.20 -20.68
CA ARG A 325 -24.52 17.79 -19.88
C ARG A 325 -23.87 16.83 -18.89
N LEU A 326 -24.49 15.69 -18.56
CA LEU A 326 -23.96 14.75 -17.57
C LEU A 326 -23.01 13.70 -18.18
N PHE A 327 -23.09 13.47 -19.50
CA PHE A 327 -22.33 12.39 -20.17
C PHE A 327 -21.36 12.87 -21.27
N ASP A 328 -21.31 14.16 -21.60
CA ASP A 328 -20.36 14.72 -22.60
C ASP A 328 -19.04 15.23 -22.01
N GLY A 329 -18.62 14.69 -20.87
CA GLY A 329 -17.34 15.03 -20.23
C GLY A 329 -16.09 14.42 -20.87
N ASN A 330 -16.21 13.60 -21.93
CA ASN A 330 -15.08 12.83 -22.46
C ASN A 330 -14.90 12.92 -23.99
N ARG A 331 -14.99 14.14 -24.52
CA ARG A 331 -14.37 14.47 -25.80
C ARG A 331 -13.60 15.78 -25.68
N LYS A 332 -12.31 15.69 -25.34
CA LYS A 332 -11.20 16.40 -26.00
C LYS A 332 -9.84 16.06 -25.37
N HIS A 333 -8.99 15.52 -26.24
CA HIS A 333 -7.52 15.41 -26.24
C HIS A 333 -6.84 14.46 -25.25
#